data_AF-A0A2E5D5Y6-F1
#
_entry.id   AF-A0A2E5D5Y6-F1
#
_cell.length_a   1.000
_cell.length_b   1.000
_cell.length_c   1.000
_cell.angle_alpha   90.00
_cell.angle_beta   90.00
_cell.angle_gamma   90.00
#
_symmetry.space_group_name_H-M   'P 1'
#
loop_
_entity.id
_entity.type
_entity.pdbx_description
1 polymer ?
#
loop_
_entity_poly.entity_id
_entity_poly.type
_entity_poly.pdbx_seq_one_letter_code
_entity_poly.pdbx_strand_id
1 'polypeptide(L)'
;MNIQFFLTLPLCALLFAPCLCAQEDTLFYLPDMEAELFDTEELDFGRRGTFDKSGLVAALARIASDFDPEEKNGKVPNLLRSNALGIAGRINPEAKSFKTTYEQLEQDAEAYGSSGTSKDRLVGNIYRGVRTLLKDKENEDNKICAAYCVDVALRLLPDHRYAENLESIQKELEDDGVEVDWDQLQGKAVVKETPWNPFGQGGRMEPRKEKMPGGDAKGLASNQSSVVGLVVVTLGSGKHAGAASEIIATALREEGTKGIEFKIDQKVGDMMGNSLKSIRDYLRITYEPKGMVPDGYQVSIVFQDRDQRVDGPSAGTAMALMLDSLFTGEKLDEGFACTGGITPNGKVTSIGGVAAKIRGATRRECTIVGVPEGNAKGVNDILVLDGFQQLLDIQVFTMKDMSEARALSREEKDKDVQSTLDDFKAIAEVVADQGDAALKNTRVQERLEAVLEAMPNHISAKLLLDHIRGDAPERLSVGGSFHEIDSRSSAVFSRVQRTMMRGKFSEAEEAESAAADAREELEELDGKIHEKFEDYLEAAIDICKAVEENASSGGKDLVESLKSRWSKINSIRKKLRDDPEVFEELRG
;
A
#
# COMPACT_ATOMS: atom_id res chain seq x y z
N MET A 1 -68.17 0.68 19.39
CA MET A 1 -67.67 1.00 20.73
C MET A 1 -66.25 1.55 20.55
N ASN A 2 -66.12 2.87 20.73
CA ASN A 2 -64.95 3.73 21.03
C ASN A 2 -63.54 3.13 20.91
N ILE A 3 -62.61 3.70 20.11
CA ILE A 3 -61.92 5.01 20.20
C ILE A 3 -60.76 5.02 21.23
N GLN A 4 -59.60 5.49 20.74
CA GLN A 4 -58.43 6.10 21.43
C GLN A 4 -57.36 5.20 22.07
N PHE A 5 -56.17 5.19 21.46
CA PHE A 5 -54.92 5.77 22.01
C PHE A 5 -53.93 5.96 20.82
N PHE A 6 -54.00 7.12 20.14
CA PHE A 6 -52.96 8.17 20.07
C PHE A 6 -51.51 7.66 19.96
N LEU A 7 -50.84 7.78 18.80
CA LEU A 7 -50.12 8.98 18.31
C LEU A 7 -49.11 9.54 19.31
N THR A 8 -47.88 9.00 19.31
CA THR A 8 -46.61 9.71 19.56
C THR A 8 -45.43 8.86 19.07
N LEU A 9 -44.99 9.09 17.84
CA LEU A 9 -43.63 8.75 17.39
C LEU A 9 -43.20 9.80 16.36
N PRO A 10 -42.63 10.93 16.82
CA PRO A 10 -41.62 11.62 16.05
C PRO A 10 -40.32 11.75 16.87
N LEU A 11 -39.20 11.92 16.16
CA LEU A 11 -37.83 12.10 16.67
C LEU A 11 -37.09 10.85 17.19
N CYS A 12 -36.61 10.02 16.26
CA CYS A 12 -35.33 9.30 16.43
C CYS A 12 -34.49 9.27 15.14
N ALA A 13 -34.71 10.23 14.23
CA ALA A 13 -33.99 10.33 12.95
C ALA A 13 -32.94 11.46 12.89
N LEU A 14 -32.57 12.07 14.03
CA LEU A 14 -31.67 13.25 14.05
C LEU A 14 -30.58 13.21 15.15
N LEU A 15 -30.15 12.03 15.59
CA LEU A 15 -29.04 11.90 16.58
C LEU A 15 -27.91 10.94 16.18
N PHE A 16 -27.76 10.66 14.89
CA PHE A 16 -26.60 9.90 14.35
C PHE A 16 -25.84 10.67 13.26
N ALA A 17 -25.66 11.98 13.46
CA ALA A 17 -24.88 12.84 12.56
C ALA A 17 -23.76 13.63 13.27
N PRO A 18 -22.96 13.00 14.14
CA PRO A 18 -21.56 13.43 14.23
C PRO A 18 -20.57 12.26 14.39
N CYS A 19 -20.71 11.20 13.60
CA CYS A 19 -19.72 10.11 13.59
C CYS A 19 -19.14 9.76 12.21
N LEU A 20 -19.65 10.36 11.12
CA LEU A 20 -19.11 10.12 9.77
C LEU A 20 -17.92 11.01 9.37
N CYS A 21 -17.58 12.06 10.13
CA CYS A 21 -16.50 12.99 9.75
C CYS A 21 -15.14 12.71 10.44
N ALA A 22 -15.04 11.69 11.28
CA ALA A 22 -13.82 11.42 12.07
C ALA A 22 -12.84 10.43 11.42
N GLN A 23 -13.12 9.91 10.21
CA GLN A 23 -12.37 8.80 9.60
C GLN A 23 -11.47 9.19 8.41
N GLU A 24 -11.38 10.47 8.02
CA GLU A 24 -10.70 10.88 6.77
C GLU A 24 -9.24 11.35 6.92
N ASP A 25 -8.74 11.55 8.15
CA ASP A 25 -7.47 12.27 8.35
C ASP A 25 -6.21 11.36 8.40
N THR A 26 -6.14 10.36 7.53
CA THR A 26 -5.04 9.38 7.51
C THR A 26 -3.87 9.76 6.60
N LEU A 27 -4.09 10.63 5.61
CA LEU A 27 -3.08 11.04 4.62
C LEU A 27 -2.98 12.56 4.52
N PHE A 28 -1.76 13.05 4.33
CA PHE A 28 -1.52 14.43 3.93
C PHE A 28 -1.62 14.54 2.40
N TYR A 29 -2.31 15.57 1.92
CA TYR A 29 -2.35 15.92 0.50
C TYR A 29 -1.58 17.22 0.33
N LEU A 30 -0.68 17.29 -0.65
CA LEU A 30 -0.15 18.57 -1.10
C LEU A 30 -1.30 19.37 -1.70
N PRO A 31 -1.38 20.68 -1.43
CA PRO A 31 -2.34 21.53 -2.09
C PRO A 31 -2.04 21.56 -3.60
N ASP A 32 -3.08 21.56 -4.43
CA ASP A 32 -2.90 21.92 -5.83
C ASP A 32 -2.44 23.38 -5.86
N MET A 33 -1.27 23.65 -6.45
CA MET A 33 -0.71 25.01 -6.53
C MET A 33 -1.04 25.69 -7.87
N GLU A 34 -1.59 24.95 -8.84
CA GLU A 34 -1.97 25.46 -10.16
C GLU A 34 -3.42 25.98 -10.21
N ALA A 35 -4.27 25.60 -9.24
CA ALA A 35 -5.63 26.11 -9.15
C ALA A 35 -5.65 27.63 -8.82
N GLU A 36 -6.21 28.45 -9.70
CA GLU A 36 -6.38 29.88 -9.46
C GLU A 36 -7.60 30.12 -8.55
N LEU A 37 -7.38 30.79 -7.40
CA LEU A 37 -8.45 31.19 -6.47
C LEU A 37 -8.68 32.71 -6.45
N PHE A 38 -7.59 33.47 -6.49
CA PHE A 38 -7.55 34.92 -6.49
C PHE A 38 -6.25 35.36 -7.18
N ASP A 39 -6.25 36.55 -7.78
CA ASP A 39 -5.06 37.13 -8.38
C ASP A 39 -4.10 37.62 -7.29
N THR A 40 -2.93 37.00 -7.24
CA THR A 40 -1.90 37.29 -6.24
C THR A 40 -1.24 38.66 -6.44
N GLU A 41 -1.25 39.21 -7.65
CA GLU A 41 -0.70 40.54 -7.95
C GLU A 41 -1.63 41.66 -7.48
N GLU A 42 -2.94 41.37 -7.39
CA GLU A 42 -3.98 42.31 -6.95
C GLU A 42 -4.20 42.31 -5.43
N LEU A 43 -3.51 41.44 -4.67
CA LEU A 43 -3.60 41.42 -3.21
C LEU A 43 -2.94 42.68 -2.59
N ASP A 44 -3.76 43.53 -1.98
CA ASP A 44 -3.29 44.72 -1.27
C ASP A 44 -3.19 44.49 0.25
N PHE A 45 -1.96 44.40 0.75
CA PHE A 45 -1.66 44.36 2.19
C PHE A 45 -1.36 45.75 2.80
N GLY A 46 -1.64 46.82 2.07
CA GLY A 46 -1.45 48.21 2.46
C GLY A 46 0.02 48.69 2.40
N ARG A 47 0.21 50.02 2.48
CA ARG A 47 1.56 50.63 2.47
C ARG A 47 2.35 50.24 3.72
N ARG A 48 3.52 49.59 3.50
CA ARG A 48 4.60 49.26 4.46
C ARG A 48 4.43 49.90 5.86
N GLY A 49 4.07 49.10 6.86
CA GLY A 49 4.28 49.50 8.26
C GLY A 49 3.41 48.91 9.37
N THR A 50 2.29 48.19 9.10
CA THR A 50 1.44 47.67 10.20
C THR A 50 1.18 46.17 10.20
N PHE A 51 1.31 45.48 9.06
CA PHE A 51 1.33 44.02 9.00
C PHE A 51 2.11 43.59 7.75
N ASP A 52 3.10 42.70 7.91
CA ASP A 52 3.90 42.17 6.81
C ASP A 52 3.21 40.92 6.27
N LYS A 53 3.04 40.81 4.93
CA LYS A 53 2.52 39.59 4.28
C LYS A 53 3.28 38.34 4.74
N SER A 54 4.57 38.49 5.07
CA SER A 54 5.40 37.44 5.65
C SER A 54 4.88 36.91 6.99
N GLY A 55 4.19 37.73 7.79
CA GLY A 55 3.61 37.33 9.07
C GLY A 55 2.39 36.43 8.94
N LEU A 56 1.52 36.68 7.96
CA LEU A 56 0.38 35.81 7.64
C LEU A 56 0.86 34.51 7.00
N VAL A 57 1.77 34.59 6.02
CA VAL A 57 2.34 33.41 5.36
C VAL A 57 3.11 32.53 6.35
N ALA A 58 3.88 33.11 7.26
CA ALA A 58 4.57 32.34 8.30
C ALA A 58 3.58 31.68 9.27
N ALA A 59 2.45 32.32 9.59
CA ALA A 59 1.43 31.73 10.45
C ALA A 59 0.74 30.53 9.76
N LEU A 60 0.34 30.69 8.50
CA LEU A 60 -0.29 29.64 7.70
C LEU A 60 0.67 28.46 7.45
N ALA A 61 1.92 28.73 7.07
CA ALA A 61 2.93 27.69 6.94
C ALA A 61 3.19 26.97 8.28
N ARG A 62 3.19 27.67 9.41
CA ARG A 62 3.33 27.03 10.73
C ARG A 62 2.13 26.17 11.10
N ILE A 63 0.93 26.47 10.61
CA ILE A 63 -0.25 25.58 10.78
C ILE A 63 -0.08 24.28 9.98
N ALA A 64 0.53 24.38 8.80
CA ALA A 64 0.82 23.21 7.96
C ALA A 64 1.89 22.28 8.56
N SER A 65 2.80 22.82 9.37
CA SER A 65 3.77 22.00 10.12
C SER A 65 3.13 21.24 11.30
N ASP A 66 3.69 20.09 11.63
CA ASP A 66 3.33 19.29 12.79
C ASP A 66 3.56 20.07 14.09
N PHE A 67 2.55 20.02 14.96
CA PHE A 67 2.64 20.46 16.34
C PHE A 67 3.15 19.28 17.17
N ASP A 68 4.12 19.55 18.04
CA ASP A 68 4.65 18.53 18.95
C ASP A 68 3.49 18.01 19.84
N PRO A 69 3.20 16.69 19.84
CA PRO A 69 2.18 16.12 20.71
C PRO A 69 2.52 16.22 22.20
N GLU A 70 3.78 16.48 22.58
CA GLU A 70 4.18 16.79 23.96
C GLU A 70 3.84 18.24 24.37
N GLU A 71 3.53 19.14 23.42
CA GLU A 71 3.02 20.49 23.70
C GLU A 71 1.48 20.46 23.85
N LYS A 72 0.93 21.28 24.78
CA LYS A 72 -0.52 21.42 25.07
C LYS A 72 -1.42 21.82 23.89
N ASN A 73 -0.90 21.86 22.67
CA ASN A 73 -1.56 22.39 21.48
C ASN A 73 -2.27 21.31 20.65
N GLY A 74 -1.96 20.02 20.81
CA GLY A 74 -2.59 18.91 20.06
C GLY A 74 -2.29 18.89 18.56
N LYS A 75 -2.50 17.75 17.89
CA LYS A 75 -2.27 17.58 16.45
C LYS A 75 -3.24 18.45 15.62
N VAL A 76 -2.79 18.95 14.47
CA VAL A 76 -3.65 19.63 13.49
C VAL A 76 -4.04 18.63 12.41
N PRO A 77 -5.33 18.58 11.99
CA PRO A 77 -5.75 17.66 10.95
C PRO A 77 -5.01 17.87 9.62
N ASN A 78 -4.64 16.80 8.93
CA ASN A 78 -3.94 16.83 7.64
C ASN A 78 -4.66 17.65 6.57
N LEU A 79 -5.99 17.56 6.50
CA LEU A 79 -6.76 18.40 5.57
C LEU A 79 -6.57 19.89 5.89
N LEU A 80 -6.64 20.27 7.17
CA LEU A 80 -6.44 21.67 7.59
C LEU A 80 -5.00 22.14 7.35
N ARG A 81 -4.02 21.24 7.49
CA ARG A 81 -2.61 21.52 7.17
C ARG A 81 -2.43 21.80 5.68
N SER A 82 -3.01 20.96 4.81
CA SER A 82 -3.00 21.14 3.35
C SER A 82 -3.61 22.49 2.97
N ASN A 83 -4.79 22.77 3.51
CA ASN A 83 -5.54 24.01 3.29
C ASN A 83 -4.72 25.25 3.66
N ALA A 84 -4.12 25.26 4.86
CA ALA A 84 -3.27 26.36 5.29
C ALA A 84 -2.02 26.54 4.41
N LEU A 85 -1.39 25.43 3.99
CA LEU A 85 -0.24 25.47 3.08
C LEU A 85 -0.61 26.04 1.70
N GLY A 86 -1.76 25.66 1.16
CA GLY A 86 -2.24 26.10 -0.15
C GLY A 86 -2.47 27.61 -0.21
N ILE A 87 -3.01 28.19 0.86
CA ILE A 87 -3.18 29.65 0.97
C ILE A 87 -1.82 30.35 1.19
N ALA A 88 -0.95 29.78 2.03
CA ALA A 88 0.38 30.33 2.28
C ALA A 88 1.21 30.48 0.99
N GLY A 89 1.21 29.45 0.15
CA GLY A 89 1.94 29.42 -1.11
C GLY A 89 1.39 30.38 -2.17
N ARG A 90 0.08 30.65 -2.16
CA ARG A 90 -0.54 31.62 -3.08
C ARG A 90 -0.22 33.06 -2.68
N ILE A 91 -0.30 33.40 -1.39
CA ILE A 91 0.00 34.76 -0.93
C ILE A 91 1.48 35.13 -1.20
N ASN A 92 2.40 34.18 -0.97
CA ASN A 92 3.82 34.41 -1.25
C ASN A 92 4.58 33.08 -1.46
N PRO A 93 4.70 32.59 -2.70
CA PRO A 93 5.40 31.34 -3.00
C PRO A 93 6.91 31.43 -2.71
N GLU A 94 7.47 32.63 -2.69
CA GLU A 94 8.88 32.89 -2.43
C GLU A 94 9.23 33.00 -0.93
N ALA A 95 8.24 32.91 -0.05
CA ALA A 95 8.49 32.97 1.39
C ALA A 95 9.27 31.74 1.88
N LYS A 96 10.39 31.99 2.58
CA LYS A 96 11.22 30.93 3.16
C LYS A 96 10.42 29.97 4.05
N SER A 97 9.48 30.50 4.85
CA SER A 97 8.62 29.68 5.72
C SER A 97 7.72 28.72 4.94
N PHE A 98 7.21 29.16 3.79
CA PHE A 98 6.43 28.32 2.89
C PHE A 98 7.33 27.27 2.23
N LYS A 99 8.39 27.68 1.52
CA LYS A 99 9.28 26.77 0.79
C LYS A 99 9.82 25.63 1.67
N THR A 100 10.36 25.96 2.84
CA THR A 100 10.89 24.94 3.77
C THR A 100 9.80 23.99 4.26
N THR A 101 8.59 24.48 4.54
CA THR A 101 7.49 23.62 5.00
C THR A 101 6.93 22.77 3.87
N TYR A 102 6.81 23.33 2.67
CA TYR A 102 6.36 22.64 1.47
C TYR A 102 7.31 21.51 1.09
N GLU A 103 8.62 21.78 1.01
CA GLU A 103 9.65 20.77 0.70
C GLU A 103 9.62 19.60 1.70
N GLN A 104 9.49 19.89 3.00
CA GLN A 104 9.38 18.85 4.03
C GLN A 104 8.10 18.02 3.88
N LEU A 105 6.96 18.68 3.68
CA LEU A 105 5.68 17.99 3.50
C LEU A 105 5.63 17.18 2.22
N GLU A 106 6.24 17.65 1.15
CA GLU A 106 6.37 16.93 -0.13
C GLU A 106 7.21 15.67 0.01
N GLN A 107 8.31 15.75 0.78
CA GLN A 107 9.21 14.62 0.96
C GLN A 107 8.67 13.58 1.95
N ASP A 108 8.16 14.02 3.10
CA ASP A 108 7.96 13.16 4.26
C ASP A 108 6.50 13.06 4.74
N ALA A 109 5.57 13.82 4.15
CA ALA A 109 4.21 14.05 4.67
C ALA A 109 4.16 14.63 6.10
N GLU A 110 5.32 15.04 6.62
CA GLU A 110 5.56 15.59 7.94
C GLU A 110 6.41 16.84 7.77
N ALA A 111 6.13 17.90 8.55
CA ALA A 111 6.97 19.09 8.57
C ALA A 111 7.16 19.56 9.99
N TYR A 112 8.40 19.77 10.40
CA TYR A 112 8.71 20.11 11.77
C TYR A 112 8.92 21.62 11.90
N GLY A 113 8.14 22.29 12.75
CA GLY A 113 8.41 23.68 13.08
C GLY A 113 9.06 23.86 14.45
N SER A 114 9.63 25.04 14.69
CA SER A 114 10.37 25.36 15.92
C SER A 114 9.47 25.29 17.17
N SER A 115 9.93 24.60 18.21
CA SER A 115 9.27 24.49 19.52
C SER A 115 8.80 25.84 20.07
N GLY A 116 7.60 25.89 20.66
CA GLY A 116 7.11 27.05 21.43
C GLY A 116 6.15 28.03 20.73
N THR A 117 5.51 27.65 19.61
CA THR A 117 4.47 28.49 18.97
C THR A 117 3.07 27.97 19.30
N SER A 118 2.26 28.75 20.03
CA SER A 118 0.89 28.35 20.41
C SER A 118 -0.14 28.60 19.29
N LYS A 119 -1.20 27.78 19.25
CA LYS A 119 -2.36 27.99 18.36
C LYS A 119 -2.98 29.38 18.54
N ASP A 120 -3.04 29.91 19.77
CA ASP A 120 -3.50 31.28 20.09
C ASP A 120 -2.71 32.34 19.30
N ARG A 121 -1.38 32.23 19.30
CA ARG A 121 -0.52 33.18 18.58
C ARG A 121 -0.74 33.11 17.06
N LEU A 122 -0.98 31.92 16.52
CA LEU A 122 -1.22 31.71 15.10
C LEU A 122 -2.54 32.32 14.65
N VAL A 123 -3.64 32.04 15.37
CA VAL A 123 -4.94 32.67 15.09
C VAL A 123 -4.85 34.19 15.25
N GLY A 124 -4.15 34.69 16.27
CA GLY A 124 -3.91 36.12 16.45
C GLY A 124 -3.09 36.77 15.31
N ASN A 125 -2.24 36.02 14.61
CA ASN A 125 -1.54 36.49 13.41
C ASN A 125 -2.48 36.51 12.21
N ILE A 126 -3.27 35.44 12.01
CA ILE A 126 -4.23 35.35 10.91
C ILE A 126 -5.26 36.48 11.00
N TYR A 127 -5.85 36.71 12.17
CA TYR A 127 -6.82 37.78 12.38
C TYR A 127 -6.29 39.17 11.99
N ARG A 128 -5.01 39.46 12.28
CA ARG A 128 -4.37 40.73 11.87
C ARG A 128 -4.14 40.80 10.36
N GLY A 129 -3.84 39.68 9.72
CA GLY A 129 -3.75 39.56 8.26
C GLY A 129 -5.10 39.80 7.58
N VAL A 130 -6.15 39.10 8.03
CA VAL A 130 -7.54 39.27 7.55
C VAL A 130 -7.99 40.72 7.66
N ARG A 131 -7.79 41.37 8.81
CA ARG A 131 -8.11 42.81 8.97
C ARG A 131 -7.34 43.73 8.05
N THR A 132 -6.16 43.30 7.58
CA THR A 132 -5.35 44.09 6.66
C THR A 132 -5.86 43.94 5.23
N LEU A 133 -6.20 42.72 4.81
CA LEU A 133 -6.84 42.43 3.52
C LEU A 133 -8.16 43.20 3.39
N LEU A 134 -9.00 43.19 4.43
CA LEU A 134 -10.32 43.84 4.43
C LEU A 134 -10.28 45.36 4.69
N LYS A 135 -9.12 46.02 4.58
CA LYS A 135 -9.05 47.49 4.64
C LYS A 135 -9.68 48.12 3.39
N ASP A 136 -9.43 47.50 2.24
CA ASP A 136 -10.10 47.85 0.99
C ASP A 136 -11.28 46.90 0.82
N LYS A 137 -12.49 47.43 0.98
CA LYS A 137 -13.73 46.65 0.91
C LYS A 137 -14.20 46.40 -0.53
N GLU A 138 -13.56 47.01 -1.52
CA GLU A 138 -13.93 46.85 -2.93
C GLU A 138 -13.00 45.85 -3.66
N ASN A 139 -11.92 45.40 -3.01
CA ASN A 139 -10.98 44.44 -3.59
C ASN A 139 -11.50 43.00 -3.39
N GLU A 140 -12.01 42.40 -4.46
CA GLU A 140 -12.59 41.06 -4.46
C GLU A 140 -11.55 39.96 -4.16
N ASP A 141 -10.32 40.05 -4.67
CA ASP A 141 -9.24 39.10 -4.39
C ASP A 141 -8.85 39.09 -2.90
N ASN A 142 -8.82 40.28 -2.28
CA ASN A 142 -8.61 40.42 -0.84
C ASN A 142 -9.74 39.79 -0.02
N LYS A 143 -11.00 39.91 -0.47
CA LYS A 143 -12.16 39.27 0.19
C LYS A 143 -12.07 37.75 0.11
N ILE A 144 -11.76 37.20 -1.07
CA ILE A 144 -11.59 35.75 -1.27
C ILE A 144 -10.46 35.24 -0.38
N CYS A 145 -9.27 35.85 -0.46
CA CYS A 145 -8.13 35.45 0.38
C CYS A 145 -8.45 35.54 1.89
N ALA A 146 -9.20 36.57 2.30
CA ALA A 146 -9.65 36.73 3.68
C ALA A 146 -10.60 35.61 4.11
N ALA A 147 -11.56 35.20 3.27
CA ALA A 147 -12.52 34.13 3.56
C ALA A 147 -11.81 32.80 3.87
N TYR A 148 -10.86 32.39 3.01
CA TYR A 148 -10.07 31.18 3.24
C TYR A 148 -9.22 31.26 4.52
N CYS A 149 -8.63 32.42 4.81
CA CYS A 149 -7.87 32.63 6.05
C CYS A 149 -8.76 32.54 7.30
N VAL A 150 -9.99 33.06 7.24
CA VAL A 150 -10.97 33.02 8.33
C VAL A 150 -11.39 31.57 8.61
N ASP A 151 -11.70 30.78 7.57
CA ASP A 151 -12.05 29.36 7.73
C ASP A 151 -10.92 28.55 8.40
N VAL A 152 -9.67 28.74 7.94
CA VAL A 152 -8.50 28.08 8.55
C VAL A 152 -8.37 28.44 10.03
N ALA A 153 -8.58 29.70 10.39
CA ALA A 153 -8.46 30.17 11.77
C ALA A 153 -9.54 29.58 12.70
N LEU A 154 -10.79 29.56 12.26
CA LEU A 154 -11.92 29.01 13.02
C LEU A 154 -11.80 27.50 13.21
N ARG A 155 -11.35 26.76 12.18
CA ARG A 155 -11.10 25.31 12.26
C ARG A 155 -9.89 24.96 13.13
N LEU A 156 -8.89 25.84 13.22
CA LEU A 156 -7.69 25.59 14.03
C LEU A 156 -7.95 25.72 15.53
N LEU A 157 -8.68 26.76 15.93
CA LEU A 157 -8.97 27.05 17.34
C LEU A 157 -10.31 27.79 17.48
N PRO A 158 -11.43 27.06 17.53
CA PRO A 158 -12.77 27.66 17.55
C PRO A 158 -13.04 28.47 18.82
N ASP A 159 -12.43 28.11 19.96
CA ASP A 159 -12.61 28.82 21.24
C ASP A 159 -11.66 30.02 21.43
N HIS A 160 -11.08 30.56 20.35
CA HIS A 160 -10.12 31.67 20.45
C HIS A 160 -10.82 33.00 20.81
N ARG A 161 -10.09 33.93 21.46
CA ARG A 161 -10.62 35.27 21.83
C ARG A 161 -11.09 36.16 20.67
N TYR A 162 -10.80 35.77 19.42
CA TYR A 162 -11.24 36.47 18.21
C TYR A 162 -12.26 35.65 17.40
N ALA A 163 -12.76 34.52 17.91
CA ALA A 163 -13.69 33.66 17.19
C ALA A 163 -14.96 34.41 16.78
N GLU A 164 -15.62 35.11 17.71
CA GLU A 164 -16.81 35.93 17.40
C GLU A 164 -16.53 36.99 16.32
N ASN A 165 -15.34 37.59 16.33
CA ASN A 165 -14.96 38.56 15.30
C ASN A 165 -14.73 37.88 13.94
N LEU A 166 -14.13 36.70 13.92
CA LEU A 166 -13.88 35.92 12.70
C LEU A 166 -15.19 35.39 12.12
N GLU A 167 -16.12 34.89 12.93
CA GLU A 167 -17.46 34.47 12.52
C GLU A 167 -18.27 35.64 11.94
N SER A 168 -18.19 36.83 12.56
CA SER A 168 -18.82 38.04 12.00
C SER A 168 -18.25 38.40 10.64
N ILE A 169 -16.93 38.30 10.46
CA ILE A 169 -16.27 38.56 9.17
C ILE A 169 -16.66 37.51 8.14
N GLN A 170 -16.69 36.23 8.52
CA GLN A 170 -17.11 35.13 7.65
C GLN A 170 -18.51 35.39 7.10
N LYS A 171 -19.45 35.76 7.99
CA LYS A 171 -20.82 36.08 7.59
C LYS A 171 -20.92 37.29 6.68
N GLU A 172 -20.16 38.36 6.94
CA GLU A 172 -20.11 39.53 6.05
C GLU A 172 -19.60 39.14 4.64
N LEU A 173 -18.61 38.25 4.55
CA LEU A 173 -18.09 37.76 3.28
C LEU A 173 -19.09 36.85 2.55
N GLU A 174 -19.80 36.00 3.27
CA GLU A 174 -20.88 35.17 2.73
C GLU A 174 -22.05 36.04 2.20
N ASP A 175 -22.42 37.10 2.93
CA ASP A 175 -23.45 38.07 2.52
C ASP A 175 -23.01 38.85 1.26
N ASP A 176 -21.70 39.06 1.08
CA ASP A 176 -21.08 39.65 -0.12
C ASP A 176 -20.93 38.63 -1.27
N GLY A 177 -21.33 37.36 -1.08
CA GLY A 177 -21.31 36.31 -2.10
C GLY A 177 -20.00 35.55 -2.23
N VAL A 178 -19.09 35.67 -1.26
CA VAL A 178 -17.80 34.97 -1.24
C VAL A 178 -17.96 33.61 -0.52
N GLU A 179 -17.82 32.52 -1.26
CA GLU A 179 -17.89 31.15 -0.73
C GLU A 179 -16.50 30.48 -0.71
N VAL A 180 -16.24 29.69 0.33
CA VAL A 180 -14.98 28.95 0.49
C VAL A 180 -15.17 27.53 -0.07
N ASP A 181 -14.44 27.22 -1.14
CA ASP A 181 -14.44 25.89 -1.77
C ASP A 181 -13.05 25.25 -1.68
N TRP A 182 -12.89 24.32 -0.73
CA TRP A 182 -11.63 23.60 -0.53
C TRP A 182 -11.42 22.45 -1.52
N ASP A 183 -12.45 22.01 -2.25
CA ASP A 183 -12.34 20.85 -3.16
C ASP A 183 -11.41 21.17 -4.33
N GLN A 184 -11.35 22.43 -4.74
CA GLN A 184 -10.46 22.94 -5.80
C GLN A 184 -8.98 22.97 -5.40
N LEU A 185 -8.69 22.86 -4.10
CA LEU A 185 -7.34 22.94 -3.55
C LEU A 185 -6.73 21.57 -3.24
N GLN A 186 -7.48 20.48 -3.40
CA GLN A 186 -6.99 19.14 -3.12
C GLN A 186 -6.03 18.66 -4.23
N GLY A 187 -4.74 18.60 -3.91
CA GLY A 187 -3.72 18.06 -4.81
C GLY A 187 -3.37 16.60 -4.50
N LYS A 188 -2.08 16.25 -4.67
CA LYS A 188 -1.61 14.86 -4.61
C LYS A 188 -1.41 14.40 -3.17
N ALA A 189 -1.83 13.17 -2.86
CA ALA A 189 -1.48 12.54 -1.59
C ALA A 189 0.05 12.35 -1.48
N VAL A 190 0.65 12.78 -0.37
CA VAL A 190 2.04 12.44 -0.06
C VAL A 190 2.03 11.14 0.72
N VAL A 191 2.66 10.12 0.12
CA VAL A 191 2.80 8.80 0.73
C VAL A 191 4.24 8.68 1.21
N LYS A 192 4.42 8.45 2.50
CA LYS A 192 5.72 8.24 3.14
C LYS A 192 6.46 7.11 2.44
N GLU A 193 7.68 7.37 1.96
CA GLU A 193 8.61 6.30 1.62
C GLU A 193 8.93 5.53 2.90
N THR A 194 8.41 4.31 3.03
CA THR A 194 8.94 3.35 4.01
C THR A 194 10.38 2.99 3.61
N PRO A 195 11.27 2.68 4.58
CA PRO A 195 12.62 2.27 4.25
C PRO A 195 12.58 1.01 3.38
N TRP A 196 12.94 1.21 2.11
CA TRP A 196 12.92 0.24 1.02
C TRP A 196 11.53 -0.22 0.53
N ASN A 197 10.98 0.53 -0.44
CA ASN A 197 9.90 0.07 -1.31
C ASN A 197 10.40 0.10 -2.78
N PRO A 198 10.97 -0.99 -3.31
CA PRO A 198 11.53 -1.03 -4.66
C PRO A 198 10.43 -0.95 -5.74
N PHE A 199 9.17 -1.10 -5.33
CA PHE A 199 8.00 -1.14 -6.21
C PHE A 199 7.28 0.20 -6.27
N GLY A 200 7.70 1.21 -5.51
CA GLY A 200 7.16 2.56 -5.59
C GLY A 200 5.64 2.59 -5.45
N GLN A 201 5.11 2.25 -4.26
CA GLN A 201 3.71 2.54 -3.90
C GLN A 201 3.51 4.06 -3.64
N GLY A 202 4.00 4.89 -4.57
CA GLY A 202 3.87 6.36 -4.56
C GLY A 202 2.78 6.86 -5.50
N GLY A 203 1.84 5.98 -5.88
CA GLY A 203 0.74 6.30 -6.79
C GLY A 203 -0.51 6.81 -6.07
N ARG A 204 -1.35 7.55 -6.80
CA ARG A 204 -2.67 7.98 -6.33
C ARG A 204 -3.53 6.72 -6.07
N MET A 205 -3.94 6.52 -4.82
CA MET A 205 -4.85 5.44 -4.45
C MET A 205 -6.28 5.87 -4.77
N GLU A 206 -6.84 5.35 -5.85
CA GLU A 206 -8.17 5.72 -6.31
C GLU A 206 -8.94 4.47 -6.79
N PRO A 207 -10.28 4.50 -6.78
CA PRO A 207 -11.05 3.47 -7.45
C PRO A 207 -10.67 3.41 -8.93
N ARG A 208 -10.39 2.22 -9.46
CA ARG A 208 -10.03 2.03 -10.86
C ARG A 208 -11.18 1.43 -11.65
N LYS A 209 -11.35 1.92 -12.88
CA LYS A 209 -12.36 1.48 -13.82
C LYS A 209 -11.73 1.26 -15.19
N GLU A 210 -12.10 0.18 -15.85
CA GLU A 210 -11.67 -0.15 -17.20
C GLU A 210 -12.86 -0.59 -18.04
N LYS A 211 -12.99 -0.05 -19.25
CA LYS A 211 -14.09 -0.38 -20.17
C LYS A 211 -13.60 -1.24 -21.32
N MET A 212 -14.29 -2.34 -21.55
CA MET A 212 -14.13 -3.19 -22.72
C MET A 212 -15.34 -3.01 -23.65
N PRO A 213 -15.15 -2.86 -24.97
CA PRO A 213 -16.26 -2.85 -25.93
C PRO A 213 -17.11 -4.12 -25.83
N GLY A 214 -18.42 -3.96 -25.98
CA GLY A 214 -19.38 -5.07 -26.00
C GLY A 214 -19.46 -5.74 -27.36
N GLY A 215 -20.01 -6.95 -27.37
CA GLY A 215 -20.31 -7.71 -28.59
C GLY A 215 -21.70 -8.35 -28.53
N ASP A 216 -21.96 -9.25 -29.48
CA ASP A 216 -23.29 -9.83 -29.70
C ASP A 216 -23.62 -11.02 -28.77
N ALA A 217 -22.76 -11.34 -27.80
CA ALA A 217 -23.00 -12.48 -26.93
C ALA A 217 -24.20 -12.24 -26.01
N LYS A 218 -25.00 -13.30 -25.78
CA LYS A 218 -26.22 -13.22 -24.97
C LYS A 218 -25.99 -12.88 -23.51
N GLY A 219 -24.79 -13.10 -22.98
CA GLY A 219 -24.44 -12.89 -21.59
C GLY A 219 -23.13 -13.57 -21.21
N LEU A 220 -22.66 -13.31 -20.00
CA LEU A 220 -21.58 -14.07 -19.38
C LEU A 220 -22.08 -15.46 -18.97
N ALA A 221 -21.17 -16.43 -18.86
CA ALA A 221 -21.49 -17.80 -18.47
C ALA A 221 -21.74 -17.92 -16.97
N SER A 222 -21.09 -17.08 -16.15
CA SER A 222 -21.37 -16.91 -14.73
C SER A 222 -21.49 -15.43 -14.36
N ASN A 223 -22.26 -15.14 -13.32
CA ASN A 223 -22.39 -13.79 -12.76
C ASN A 223 -21.50 -13.57 -11.54
N GLN A 224 -20.84 -14.61 -11.03
CA GLN A 224 -19.94 -14.50 -9.90
C GLN A 224 -18.81 -15.54 -9.99
N SER A 225 -17.61 -15.13 -9.57
CA SER A 225 -16.46 -16.01 -9.41
C SER A 225 -15.61 -15.47 -8.27
N SER A 226 -14.89 -16.36 -7.58
CA SER A 226 -13.84 -15.97 -6.63
C SER A 226 -12.59 -16.83 -6.81
N VAL A 227 -11.46 -16.33 -6.31
CA VAL A 227 -10.18 -17.03 -6.29
C VAL A 227 -9.31 -16.47 -5.16
N VAL A 228 -8.38 -17.28 -4.65
CA VAL A 228 -7.41 -16.82 -3.66
C VAL A 228 -6.18 -16.22 -4.34
N GLY A 229 -5.94 -14.93 -4.11
CA GLY A 229 -4.72 -14.23 -4.52
C GLY A 229 -3.72 -14.11 -3.36
N LEU A 230 -2.43 -14.06 -3.67
CA LEU A 230 -1.37 -13.92 -2.65
C LEU A 230 -0.71 -12.54 -2.70
N VAL A 231 -0.58 -11.92 -1.54
CA VAL A 231 -0.01 -10.57 -1.35
C VAL A 231 0.96 -10.56 -0.18
N VAL A 232 1.77 -9.50 -0.06
CA VAL A 232 2.57 -9.23 1.14
C VAL A 232 1.94 -8.05 1.86
N VAL A 233 1.71 -8.19 3.15
CA VAL A 233 1.11 -7.18 4.03
C VAL A 233 2.10 -6.76 5.10
N THR A 234 2.03 -5.51 5.52
CA THR A 234 2.77 -5.00 6.69
C THR A 234 1.92 -5.22 7.94
N LEU A 235 2.45 -5.95 8.91
CA LEU A 235 1.81 -6.22 10.19
C LEU A 235 1.87 -4.97 11.09
N GLY A 236 1.05 -4.94 12.15
CA GLY A 236 1.08 -3.85 13.15
C GLY A 236 2.44 -3.65 13.83
N SER A 237 3.28 -4.69 13.84
CA SER A 237 4.68 -4.65 14.31
C SER A 237 5.65 -3.97 13.34
N GLY A 238 5.21 -3.64 12.12
CA GLY A 238 6.05 -3.12 11.03
C GLY A 238 6.73 -4.20 10.19
N LYS A 239 6.66 -5.48 10.57
CA LYS A 239 7.21 -6.61 9.79
C LYS A 239 6.34 -6.92 8.56
N HIS A 240 6.93 -7.50 7.53
CA HIS A 240 6.21 -7.94 6.33
C HIS A 240 5.89 -9.44 6.39
N ALA A 241 4.67 -9.81 6.02
CA ALA A 241 4.24 -11.20 5.96
C ALA A 241 3.40 -11.47 4.71
N GLY A 242 3.52 -12.66 4.14
CA GLY A 242 2.60 -13.08 3.09
C GLY A 242 1.21 -13.34 3.64
N ALA A 243 0.20 -12.92 2.89
CA ALA A 243 -1.21 -13.14 3.17
C ALA A 243 -1.91 -13.67 1.92
N ALA A 244 -2.93 -14.50 2.16
CA ALA A 244 -3.79 -15.05 1.12
C ALA A 244 -5.16 -14.39 1.26
N SER A 245 -5.58 -13.63 0.24
CA SER A 245 -6.81 -12.84 0.26
C SER A 245 -7.73 -13.32 -0.86
N GLU A 246 -9.01 -13.51 -0.55
CA GLU A 246 -9.99 -13.86 -1.56
C GLU A 246 -10.34 -12.63 -2.41
N ILE A 247 -10.35 -12.83 -3.71
CA ILE A 247 -10.79 -11.85 -4.69
C ILE A 247 -12.11 -12.34 -5.25
N ILE A 248 -13.13 -11.49 -5.25
CA ILE A 248 -14.47 -11.82 -5.71
C ILE A 248 -14.85 -10.85 -6.83
N ALA A 249 -15.33 -11.40 -7.95
CA ALA A 249 -15.94 -10.64 -9.03
C ALA A 249 -17.43 -10.93 -9.08
N THR A 250 -18.23 -9.88 -9.18
CA THR A 250 -19.67 -9.95 -9.41
C THR A 250 -20.02 -9.18 -10.67
N ALA A 251 -20.63 -9.85 -11.63
CA ALA A 251 -21.05 -9.30 -12.91
C ALA A 251 -22.57 -9.15 -12.95
N LEU A 252 -23.05 -7.92 -13.04
CA LEU A 252 -24.46 -7.58 -13.12
C LEU A 252 -24.76 -6.84 -14.42
N ARG A 253 -25.99 -7.01 -14.93
CA ARG A 253 -26.48 -6.21 -16.05
C ARG A 253 -26.97 -4.87 -15.54
N GLU A 254 -26.52 -3.79 -16.17
CA GLU A 254 -26.84 -2.42 -15.76
C GLU A 254 -27.40 -1.64 -16.96
N GLU A 255 -28.53 -0.96 -16.76
CA GLU A 255 -29.14 -0.13 -17.80
C GLU A 255 -28.25 1.07 -18.15
N GLY A 256 -28.06 1.32 -19.45
CA GLY A 256 -27.23 2.43 -19.94
C GLY A 256 -25.73 2.15 -19.98
N THR A 257 -25.26 1.01 -19.46
CA THR A 257 -23.87 0.57 -19.65
C THR A 257 -23.67 0.07 -21.08
N LYS A 258 -22.66 0.60 -21.77
CA LYS A 258 -22.18 0.09 -23.06
C LYS A 258 -20.86 -0.64 -22.84
N GLY A 259 -20.78 -1.85 -23.36
CA GLY A 259 -19.72 -2.81 -23.17
C GLY A 259 -19.74 -3.49 -21.81
N ILE A 260 -18.54 -3.82 -21.34
CA ILE A 260 -18.30 -4.36 -20.00
C ILE A 260 -17.43 -3.35 -19.25
N GLU A 261 -17.94 -2.80 -18.15
CA GLU A 261 -17.18 -1.95 -17.23
C GLU A 261 -16.64 -2.80 -16.08
N PHE A 262 -15.33 -2.98 -16.02
CA PHE A 262 -14.64 -3.56 -14.86
C PHE A 262 -14.34 -2.47 -13.85
N LYS A 263 -14.72 -2.67 -12.59
CA LYS A 263 -14.53 -1.71 -11.51
C LYS A 263 -13.93 -2.40 -10.31
N ILE A 264 -12.82 -1.88 -9.80
CA ILE A 264 -12.29 -2.29 -8.50
C ILE A 264 -12.96 -1.43 -7.43
N ASP A 265 -13.77 -2.05 -6.57
CA ASP A 265 -14.58 -1.40 -5.54
C ASP A 265 -13.77 -1.09 -4.26
N GLN A 266 -12.53 -0.64 -4.45
CA GLN A 266 -11.62 -0.17 -3.41
C GLN A 266 -10.55 0.75 -4.00
N LYS A 267 -9.92 1.58 -3.17
CA LYS A 267 -8.83 2.45 -3.61
C LYS A 267 -7.57 1.60 -3.84
N VAL A 268 -7.07 1.58 -5.07
CA VAL A 268 -5.84 0.86 -5.45
C VAL A 268 -4.86 1.80 -6.13
N GLY A 269 -3.58 1.45 -6.09
CA GLY A 269 -2.53 2.27 -6.72
C GLY A 269 -2.38 2.01 -8.22
N ASP A 270 -1.41 2.68 -8.83
CA ASP A 270 -1.22 2.70 -10.28
C ASP A 270 -0.85 1.32 -10.85
N MET A 271 -0.09 0.50 -10.11
CA MET A 271 0.32 -0.83 -10.60
C MET A 271 -0.87 -1.77 -10.73
N MET A 272 -1.80 -1.72 -9.77
CA MET A 272 -3.03 -2.52 -9.84
C MET A 272 -3.94 -2.02 -10.96
N GLY A 273 -4.06 -0.70 -11.16
CA GLY A 273 -4.79 -0.13 -12.29
C GLY A 273 -4.23 -0.60 -13.65
N ASN A 274 -2.90 -0.57 -13.80
CA ASN A 274 -2.24 -1.08 -15.00
C ASN A 274 -2.46 -2.58 -15.21
N SER A 275 -2.55 -3.35 -14.14
CA SER A 275 -2.86 -4.79 -14.21
C SER A 275 -4.29 -5.01 -14.73
N LEU A 276 -5.27 -4.24 -14.24
CA LEU A 276 -6.66 -4.30 -14.73
C LEU A 276 -6.76 -3.99 -16.23
N LYS A 277 -5.97 -3.02 -16.72
CA LYS A 277 -5.87 -2.68 -18.14
C LYS A 277 -5.33 -3.84 -18.97
N SER A 278 -4.25 -4.50 -18.52
CA SER A 278 -3.70 -5.69 -19.20
C SER A 278 -4.69 -6.85 -19.21
N ILE A 279 -5.42 -7.06 -18.12
CA ILE A 279 -6.45 -8.13 -18.03
C ILE A 279 -7.59 -7.86 -19.01
N ARG A 280 -8.09 -6.63 -19.08
CA ARG A 280 -9.11 -6.22 -20.06
C ARG A 280 -8.66 -6.54 -21.48
N ASP A 281 -7.41 -6.22 -21.84
CA ASP A 281 -6.87 -6.50 -23.17
C ASP A 281 -6.75 -8.00 -23.44
N TYR A 282 -6.27 -8.77 -22.44
CA TYR A 282 -6.21 -10.23 -22.51
C TYR A 282 -7.59 -10.87 -22.74
N LEU A 283 -8.61 -10.48 -21.96
CA LEU A 283 -9.97 -10.98 -22.09
C LEU A 283 -10.54 -10.65 -23.47
N ARG A 284 -10.33 -9.41 -23.95
CA ARG A 284 -10.77 -9.00 -25.28
C ARG A 284 -10.14 -9.85 -26.37
N ILE A 285 -8.82 -9.98 -26.38
CA ILE A 285 -8.08 -10.79 -27.36
C ILE A 285 -8.54 -12.25 -27.35
N THR A 286 -8.88 -12.77 -26.17
CA THR A 286 -9.29 -14.17 -25.98
C THR A 286 -10.73 -14.44 -26.41
N TYR A 287 -11.66 -13.52 -26.14
CA TYR A 287 -13.10 -13.77 -26.24
C TYR A 287 -13.81 -13.02 -27.37
N GLU A 288 -13.27 -11.89 -27.84
CA GLU A 288 -13.84 -11.14 -28.97
C GLU A 288 -13.86 -12.00 -30.25
N PRO A 289 -12.77 -12.71 -30.64
CA PRO A 289 -12.79 -13.58 -31.82
C PRO A 289 -13.70 -14.81 -31.69
N LYS A 290 -14.05 -15.19 -30.45
CA LYS A 290 -14.95 -16.31 -30.15
C LYS A 290 -16.43 -15.89 -30.13
N GLY A 291 -16.72 -14.60 -30.27
CA GLY A 291 -18.09 -14.07 -30.15
C GLY A 291 -18.67 -14.24 -28.74
N MET A 292 -17.82 -14.27 -27.71
CA MET A 292 -18.21 -14.53 -26.31
C MET A 292 -18.29 -13.26 -25.46
N VAL A 293 -18.12 -12.07 -26.05
CA VAL A 293 -18.16 -10.80 -25.33
C VAL A 293 -19.59 -10.24 -25.36
N PRO A 294 -20.28 -10.16 -24.21
CA PRO A 294 -21.62 -9.56 -24.15
C PRO A 294 -21.57 -8.03 -24.03
N ASP A 295 -22.75 -7.42 -24.11
CA ASP A 295 -22.98 -6.00 -23.89
C ASP A 295 -23.81 -5.73 -22.61
N GLY A 296 -23.59 -4.57 -21.99
CA GLY A 296 -24.38 -4.06 -20.88
C GLY A 296 -24.08 -4.67 -19.51
N TYR A 297 -22.80 -4.91 -19.19
CA TYR A 297 -22.38 -5.46 -17.90
C TYR A 297 -21.50 -4.51 -17.10
N GLN A 298 -21.72 -4.46 -15.78
CA GLN A 298 -20.77 -3.93 -14.81
C GLN A 298 -20.21 -5.10 -13.99
N VAL A 299 -18.88 -5.21 -13.93
CA VAL A 299 -18.16 -6.22 -13.16
C VAL A 299 -17.46 -5.53 -11.99
N SER A 300 -17.97 -5.76 -10.79
CA SER A 300 -17.38 -5.28 -9.54
C SER A 300 -16.38 -6.29 -8.99
N ILE A 301 -15.17 -5.84 -8.70
CA ILE A 301 -14.06 -6.62 -8.15
C ILE A 301 -13.80 -6.11 -6.72
N VAL A 302 -13.85 -7.01 -5.75
CA VAL A 302 -13.58 -6.72 -4.33
C VAL A 302 -12.54 -7.70 -3.78
N PHE A 303 -11.69 -7.20 -2.90
CA PHE A 303 -10.79 -8.03 -2.11
C PHE A 303 -11.42 -8.20 -0.71
N GLN A 304 -11.23 -9.36 -0.09
CA GLN A 304 -11.81 -9.67 1.22
C GLN A 304 -11.40 -8.63 2.28
N ASP A 305 -10.15 -8.16 2.23
CA ASP A 305 -9.58 -7.16 3.13
C ASP A 305 -9.82 -5.72 2.64
N ARG A 306 -11.09 -5.30 2.54
CA ARG A 306 -11.52 -4.01 1.94
C ARG A 306 -10.84 -2.76 2.53
N ASP A 307 -10.41 -2.84 3.79
CA ASP A 307 -9.80 -1.73 4.51
C ASP A 307 -8.28 -1.63 4.28
N GLN A 308 -7.67 -2.62 3.62
CA GLN A 308 -6.25 -2.62 3.31
C GLN A 308 -5.96 -1.96 1.95
N ARG A 309 -4.85 -1.23 1.90
CA ARG A 309 -4.31 -0.65 0.67
C ARG A 309 -3.72 -1.77 -0.18
N VAL A 310 -4.22 -1.91 -1.40
CA VAL A 310 -3.71 -2.90 -2.37
C VAL A 310 -3.06 -2.16 -3.53
N ASP A 311 -1.74 -2.31 -3.67
CA ASP A 311 -1.00 -1.82 -4.83
C ASP A 311 0.17 -2.76 -5.15
N GLY A 312 0.17 -3.29 -6.38
CA GLY A 312 1.17 -4.23 -6.89
C GLY A 312 0.60 -5.14 -7.97
N PRO A 313 1.39 -5.56 -8.97
CA PRO A 313 0.90 -6.39 -10.07
C PRO A 313 0.60 -7.84 -9.66
N SER A 314 0.97 -8.25 -8.45
CA SER A 314 1.04 -9.67 -8.08
C SER A 314 -0.30 -10.40 -8.00
N ALA A 315 -1.42 -9.68 -7.91
CA ALA A 315 -2.76 -10.28 -7.99
C ALA A 315 -3.29 -10.38 -9.43
N GLY A 316 -2.53 -9.93 -10.44
CA GLY A 316 -2.99 -9.83 -11.82
C GLY A 316 -3.42 -11.16 -12.42
N THR A 317 -2.65 -12.23 -12.21
CA THR A 317 -3.00 -13.58 -12.70
C THR A 317 -4.24 -14.12 -12.01
N ALA A 318 -4.37 -13.94 -10.69
CA ALA A 318 -5.55 -14.36 -9.94
C ALA A 318 -6.81 -13.63 -10.43
N MET A 319 -6.73 -12.29 -10.56
CA MET A 319 -7.83 -11.50 -11.12
C MET A 319 -8.19 -11.92 -12.54
N ALA A 320 -7.20 -12.23 -13.38
CA ALA A 320 -7.44 -12.71 -14.72
C ALA A 320 -8.18 -14.04 -14.73
N LEU A 321 -7.80 -15.01 -13.89
CA LEU A 321 -8.47 -16.31 -13.77
C LEU A 321 -9.93 -16.16 -13.31
N MET A 322 -10.16 -15.32 -12.31
CA MET A 322 -11.49 -15.03 -11.79
C MET A 322 -12.38 -14.37 -12.85
N LEU A 323 -11.85 -13.41 -13.60
CA LEU A 323 -12.61 -12.76 -14.67
C LEU A 323 -12.81 -13.71 -15.86
N ASP A 324 -11.81 -14.52 -16.20
CA ASP A 324 -11.89 -15.56 -17.24
C ASP A 324 -13.01 -16.57 -16.93
N SER A 325 -13.13 -17.00 -15.67
CA SER A 325 -14.20 -17.88 -15.19
C SER A 325 -15.61 -17.31 -15.44
N LEU A 326 -15.80 -15.98 -15.43
CA LEU A 326 -17.09 -15.37 -15.78
C LEU A 326 -17.47 -15.62 -17.25
N PHE A 327 -16.48 -15.67 -18.16
CA PHE A 327 -16.71 -15.95 -19.58
C PHE A 327 -16.88 -17.44 -19.87
N THR A 328 -16.14 -18.30 -19.17
CA THR A 328 -16.15 -19.76 -19.43
C THR A 328 -17.23 -20.49 -18.65
N GLY A 329 -17.61 -19.98 -17.48
CA GLY A 329 -18.50 -20.65 -16.52
C GLY A 329 -17.82 -21.76 -15.73
N GLU A 330 -16.51 -21.95 -15.91
CA GLU A 330 -15.73 -22.95 -15.18
C GLU A 330 -15.48 -22.46 -13.75
N LYS A 331 -15.91 -23.22 -12.76
CA LYS A 331 -15.65 -22.90 -11.36
C LYS A 331 -14.17 -23.05 -11.03
N LEU A 332 -13.68 -22.19 -10.15
CA LEU A 332 -12.33 -22.24 -9.62
C LEU A 332 -12.31 -23.04 -8.31
N ASP A 333 -11.22 -23.78 -8.09
CA ASP A 333 -10.99 -24.59 -6.90
C ASP A 333 -10.74 -23.69 -5.68
N GLU A 334 -11.50 -23.90 -4.60
CA GLU A 334 -11.39 -23.15 -3.35
C GLU A 334 -10.03 -23.39 -2.64
N GLY A 335 -9.40 -24.54 -2.89
CA GLY A 335 -8.07 -24.89 -2.38
C GLY A 335 -6.90 -24.36 -3.22
N PHE A 336 -7.17 -23.69 -4.34
CA PHE A 336 -6.16 -23.12 -5.22
C PHE A 336 -5.89 -21.64 -4.90
N ALA A 337 -4.62 -21.30 -4.73
CA ALA A 337 -4.16 -19.93 -4.65
C ALA A 337 -3.11 -19.62 -5.72
N CYS A 338 -2.96 -18.36 -6.11
CA CYS A 338 -1.88 -17.99 -7.03
C CYS A 338 -1.38 -16.57 -6.85
N THR A 339 -0.20 -16.32 -7.43
CA THR A 339 0.40 -15.00 -7.56
C THR A 339 1.03 -14.86 -8.94
N GLY A 340 1.17 -13.62 -9.40
CA GLY A 340 1.83 -13.29 -10.66
C GLY A 340 1.21 -12.05 -11.30
N GLY A 341 2.04 -11.25 -11.96
CA GLY A 341 1.53 -10.23 -12.88
C GLY A 341 1.02 -10.86 -14.17
N ILE A 342 0.37 -10.06 -15.00
CA ILE A 342 -0.16 -10.52 -16.29
C ILE A 342 0.08 -9.48 -17.38
N THR A 343 0.50 -9.96 -18.54
CA THR A 343 0.62 -9.17 -19.76
C THR A 343 -0.66 -9.26 -20.61
N PRO A 344 -0.90 -8.32 -21.55
CA PRO A 344 -2.04 -8.37 -22.46
C PRO A 344 -2.17 -9.64 -23.31
N ASN A 345 -1.06 -10.37 -23.54
CA ASN A 345 -1.07 -11.65 -24.26
C ASN A 345 -1.19 -12.88 -23.35
N GLY A 346 -1.49 -12.69 -22.06
CA GLY A 346 -1.73 -13.76 -21.10
C GLY A 346 -0.48 -14.45 -20.56
N LYS A 347 0.70 -13.83 -20.64
CA LYS A 347 1.91 -14.34 -19.96
C LYS A 347 1.87 -13.96 -18.48
N VAL A 348 2.28 -14.90 -17.64
CA VAL A 348 2.42 -14.70 -16.20
C VAL A 348 3.79 -14.10 -15.94
N THR A 349 3.84 -12.96 -15.24
CA THR A 349 5.10 -12.28 -14.93
C THR A 349 5.48 -12.48 -13.47
N SER A 350 6.78 -12.49 -13.23
CA SER A 350 7.38 -12.64 -11.92
C SER A 350 6.99 -11.54 -10.94
N ILE A 351 7.19 -11.83 -9.66
CA ILE A 351 6.81 -10.99 -8.52
C ILE A 351 7.87 -11.04 -7.41
N GLY A 352 7.82 -10.08 -6.48
CA GLY A 352 8.60 -10.14 -5.24
C GLY A 352 7.91 -10.95 -4.14
N GLY A 353 8.72 -11.50 -3.22
CA GLY A 353 8.26 -12.12 -1.97
C GLY A 353 7.53 -13.46 -2.14
N VAL A 354 7.95 -14.31 -3.07
CA VAL A 354 7.25 -15.58 -3.40
C VAL A 354 7.20 -16.56 -2.21
N ALA A 355 8.30 -16.72 -1.47
CA ALA A 355 8.35 -17.62 -0.30
C ALA A 355 7.38 -17.19 0.81
N ALA A 356 7.33 -15.89 1.12
CA ALA A 356 6.37 -15.34 2.07
C ALA A 356 4.91 -15.59 1.63
N LYS A 357 4.61 -15.40 0.34
CA LYS A 357 3.28 -15.66 -0.24
C LYS A 357 2.86 -17.12 -0.15
N ILE A 358 3.77 -18.06 -0.42
CA ILE A 358 3.50 -19.50 -0.29
C ILE A 358 3.22 -19.87 1.18
N ARG A 359 4.00 -19.31 2.13
CA ARG A 359 3.69 -19.45 3.57
C ARG A 359 2.30 -18.91 3.92
N GLY A 360 1.91 -17.78 3.33
CA GLY A 360 0.56 -17.21 3.48
C GLY A 360 -0.54 -18.14 2.97
N ALA A 361 -0.33 -18.77 1.81
CA ALA A 361 -1.26 -19.76 1.25
C ALA A 361 -1.40 -21.00 2.15
N THR A 362 -0.28 -21.48 2.70
CA THR A 362 -0.26 -22.63 3.60
C THR A 362 -1.02 -22.35 4.90
N ARG A 363 -0.86 -21.15 5.48
CA ARG A 363 -1.64 -20.73 6.66
C ARG A 363 -3.14 -20.61 6.39
N ARG A 364 -3.55 -20.41 5.13
CA ARG A 364 -4.94 -20.41 4.69
C ARG A 364 -5.42 -21.82 4.29
N GLU A 365 -4.61 -22.86 4.54
CA GLU A 365 -4.94 -24.25 4.23
C GLU A 365 -5.20 -24.48 2.72
N CYS A 366 -4.62 -23.63 1.85
CA CYS A 366 -4.60 -23.88 0.41
C CYS A 366 -3.76 -25.13 0.13
N THR A 367 -4.20 -25.95 -0.82
CA THR A 367 -3.53 -27.21 -1.17
C THR A 367 -2.65 -27.09 -2.40
N ILE A 368 -2.94 -26.11 -3.26
CA ILE A 368 -2.25 -25.89 -4.54
C ILE A 368 -1.90 -24.41 -4.66
N VAL A 369 -0.65 -24.10 -5.03
CA VAL A 369 -0.20 -22.74 -5.32
C VAL A 369 0.43 -22.64 -6.69
N GLY A 370 -0.12 -21.74 -7.52
CA GLY A 370 0.50 -21.31 -8.76
C GLY A 370 1.43 -20.11 -8.55
N VAL A 371 2.68 -20.21 -8.96
CA VAL A 371 3.66 -19.10 -8.99
C VAL A 371 4.19 -18.85 -10.41
N PRO A 372 4.71 -17.66 -10.72
CA PRO A 372 5.33 -17.42 -12.02
C PRO A 372 6.54 -18.32 -12.25
N GLU A 373 6.75 -18.75 -13.50
CA GLU A 373 7.93 -19.53 -13.90
C GLU A 373 9.25 -18.85 -13.53
N GLY A 374 9.35 -17.53 -13.72
CA GLY A 374 10.54 -16.76 -13.35
C GLY A 374 10.81 -16.72 -11.83
N ASN A 375 9.83 -17.08 -10.99
CA ASN A 375 10.00 -17.17 -9.54
C ASN A 375 10.40 -18.57 -9.05
N ALA A 376 10.65 -19.54 -9.93
CA ALA A 376 11.03 -20.91 -9.53
C ALA A 376 12.19 -20.94 -8.53
N LYS A 377 13.22 -20.11 -8.72
CA LYS A 377 14.35 -19.99 -7.78
C LYS A 377 13.93 -19.52 -6.39
N GLY A 378 12.96 -18.61 -6.30
CA GLY A 378 12.47 -18.11 -5.00
C GLY A 378 11.61 -19.13 -4.25
N VAL A 379 11.13 -20.19 -4.92
CA VAL A 379 10.48 -21.32 -4.22
C VAL A 379 11.52 -22.12 -3.45
N ASN A 380 12.76 -22.20 -3.94
CA ASN A 380 13.86 -22.88 -3.26
C ASN A 380 14.12 -22.30 -1.86
N ASP A 381 13.86 -21.00 -1.69
CA ASP A 381 14.04 -20.30 -0.41
C ASP A 381 13.21 -20.95 0.70
N ILE A 382 12.07 -21.55 0.37
CA ILE A 382 11.23 -22.29 1.32
C ILE A 382 12.00 -23.50 1.87
N LEU A 383 12.71 -24.24 1.02
CA LEU A 383 13.49 -25.38 1.46
C LEU A 383 14.62 -24.95 2.40
N VAL A 384 15.26 -23.81 2.12
CA VAL A 384 16.36 -23.27 2.94
C VAL A 384 15.88 -22.71 4.28
N LEU A 385 14.70 -22.06 4.30
CA LEU A 385 14.15 -21.39 5.49
C LEU A 385 13.29 -22.31 6.35
N ASP A 386 12.36 -23.01 5.72
CA ASP A 386 11.27 -23.73 6.38
C ASP A 386 11.47 -25.27 6.32
N GLY A 387 12.40 -25.76 5.50
CA GLY A 387 12.67 -27.17 5.30
C GLY A 387 11.71 -27.86 4.31
N PHE A 388 11.92 -29.15 4.07
CA PHE A 388 11.15 -29.89 3.07
C PHE A 388 9.68 -30.11 3.46
N GLN A 389 9.35 -30.07 4.76
CA GLN A 389 7.99 -30.28 5.26
C GLN A 389 7.02 -29.27 4.66
N GLN A 390 7.45 -28.02 4.55
CA GLN A 390 6.66 -26.95 3.95
C GLN A 390 6.32 -27.20 2.47
N LEU A 391 7.12 -28.00 1.75
CA LEU A 391 6.82 -28.43 0.37
C LEU A 391 5.85 -29.61 0.28
N LEU A 392 5.65 -30.34 1.39
CA LEU A 392 4.67 -31.42 1.52
C LEU A 392 3.30 -30.88 1.94
N ASP A 393 3.30 -29.82 2.74
CA ASP A 393 2.08 -29.16 3.22
C ASP A 393 1.33 -28.44 2.09
N ILE A 394 2.03 -28.02 1.03
CA ILE A 394 1.44 -27.32 -0.12
C ILE A 394 2.12 -27.68 -1.45
N GLN A 395 1.31 -27.96 -2.47
CA GLN A 395 1.82 -28.28 -3.81
C GLN A 395 2.06 -26.99 -4.60
N VAL A 396 3.32 -26.70 -4.91
CA VAL A 396 3.68 -25.51 -5.67
C VAL A 396 3.93 -25.89 -7.13
N PHE A 397 3.33 -25.12 -8.05
CA PHE A 397 3.50 -25.24 -9.48
C PHE A 397 3.97 -23.91 -10.09
N THR A 398 4.88 -23.98 -11.05
CA THR A 398 5.20 -22.82 -11.89
C THR A 398 4.20 -22.67 -13.02
N MET A 399 3.96 -21.42 -13.43
CA MET A 399 3.05 -21.04 -14.50
C MET A 399 3.73 -20.03 -15.42
N LYS A 400 3.77 -20.32 -16.72
CA LYS A 400 4.31 -19.39 -17.73
C LYS A 400 3.23 -18.50 -18.36
N ASP A 401 2.00 -18.97 -18.40
CA ASP A 401 0.86 -18.28 -19.01
C ASP A 401 -0.48 -18.72 -18.43
N MET A 402 -1.53 -18.01 -18.83
CA MET A 402 -2.90 -18.25 -18.43
C MET A 402 -3.42 -19.65 -18.79
N SER A 403 -2.82 -20.35 -19.77
CA SER A 403 -3.26 -21.71 -20.09
C SER A 403 -2.89 -22.68 -18.98
N GLU A 404 -1.66 -22.61 -18.47
CA GLU A 404 -1.21 -23.42 -17.34
C GLU A 404 -1.93 -23.03 -16.06
N ALA A 405 -2.14 -21.72 -15.85
CA ALA A 405 -2.88 -21.22 -14.70
C ALA A 405 -4.32 -21.78 -14.68
N ARG A 406 -5.03 -21.80 -15.82
CA ARG A 406 -6.37 -22.39 -15.95
C ARG A 406 -6.39 -23.91 -15.77
N ALA A 407 -5.34 -24.61 -16.19
CA ALA A 407 -5.25 -26.06 -16.00
C ALA A 407 -5.22 -26.44 -14.50
N LEU A 408 -4.59 -25.61 -13.68
CA LEU A 408 -4.44 -25.82 -12.23
C LEU A 408 -5.59 -25.24 -11.40
N SER A 409 -6.21 -24.14 -11.85
CA SER A 409 -7.13 -23.36 -11.01
C SER A 409 -8.58 -23.86 -11.03
N ARG A 410 -8.98 -24.68 -12.00
CA ARG A 410 -10.37 -25.15 -12.14
C ARG A 410 -10.73 -26.19 -11.08
N GLU A 411 -11.98 -26.18 -10.63
CA GLU A 411 -12.54 -27.21 -9.74
C GLU A 411 -12.53 -28.57 -10.46
N GLU A 412 -13.06 -28.61 -11.69
CA GLU A 412 -12.98 -29.77 -12.58
C GLU A 412 -11.69 -29.71 -13.40
N LYS A 413 -10.67 -30.47 -12.95
CA LYS A 413 -9.37 -30.57 -13.61
C LYS A 413 -9.34 -31.71 -14.64
N ASP A 414 -8.43 -31.59 -15.61
CA ASP A 414 -8.15 -32.69 -16.52
C ASP A 414 -7.60 -33.89 -15.74
N LYS A 415 -7.92 -35.11 -16.19
CA LYS A 415 -7.62 -36.35 -15.45
C LYS A 415 -6.14 -36.48 -15.08
N ASP A 416 -5.26 -36.09 -15.98
CA ASP A 416 -3.81 -36.21 -15.77
C ASP A 416 -3.33 -35.24 -14.68
N VAL A 417 -3.91 -34.03 -14.64
CA VAL A 417 -3.63 -33.04 -13.58
C VAL A 417 -4.13 -33.56 -12.24
N GLN A 418 -5.38 -34.03 -12.18
CA GLN A 418 -5.96 -34.54 -10.93
C GLN A 418 -5.19 -35.76 -10.40
N SER A 419 -4.84 -36.71 -11.26
CA SER A 419 -4.03 -37.88 -10.88
C SER A 419 -2.68 -37.46 -10.31
N THR A 420 -2.03 -36.47 -10.91
CA THR A 420 -0.73 -35.98 -10.43
C THR A 420 -0.83 -35.34 -9.05
N LEU A 421 -1.88 -34.55 -8.81
CA LEU A 421 -2.15 -33.94 -7.51
C LEU A 421 -2.41 -35.00 -6.43
N ASP A 422 -3.17 -36.04 -6.76
CA ASP A 422 -3.50 -37.14 -5.86
C ASP A 422 -2.27 -38.00 -5.55
N ASP A 423 -1.42 -38.28 -6.55
CA ASP A 423 -0.18 -39.03 -6.39
C ASP A 423 0.79 -38.29 -5.47
N PHE A 424 0.98 -36.98 -5.66
CA PHE A 424 1.82 -36.17 -4.78
C PHE A 424 1.25 -36.12 -3.35
N LYS A 425 -0.07 -35.95 -3.21
CA LYS A 425 -0.72 -35.95 -1.89
C LYS A 425 -0.48 -37.27 -1.14
N ALA A 426 -0.59 -38.40 -1.83
CA ALA A 426 -0.30 -39.70 -1.24
C ALA A 426 1.17 -39.83 -0.79
N ILE A 427 2.12 -39.21 -1.51
CA ILE A 427 3.52 -39.13 -1.09
C ILE A 427 3.65 -38.28 0.19
N ALA A 428 3.02 -37.10 0.22
CA ALA A 428 3.03 -36.22 1.38
C ALA A 428 2.49 -36.90 2.64
N GLU A 429 1.38 -37.65 2.53
CA GLU A 429 0.81 -38.42 3.65
C GLU A 429 1.77 -39.51 4.18
N VAL A 430 2.46 -40.22 3.28
CA VAL A 430 3.43 -41.25 3.68
C VAL A 430 4.64 -40.63 4.37
N VAL A 431 5.12 -39.49 3.88
CA VAL A 431 6.27 -38.80 4.47
C VAL A 431 5.89 -38.16 5.82
N ALA A 432 4.67 -37.65 5.96
CA ALA A 432 4.18 -37.14 7.23
C ALA A 432 4.12 -38.22 8.34
N ASP A 433 3.80 -39.47 7.98
CA ASP A 433 3.75 -40.61 8.93
C ASP A 433 5.14 -41.17 9.27
N GLN A 434 6.03 -41.27 8.29
CA GLN A 434 7.31 -41.98 8.42
C GLN A 434 8.54 -41.06 8.54
N GLY A 435 8.34 -39.74 8.41
CA GLY A 435 9.40 -38.73 8.41
C GLY A 435 10.38 -38.88 7.25
N ASP A 436 11.56 -38.29 7.41
CA ASP A 436 12.64 -38.20 6.41
C ASP A 436 13.06 -39.57 5.83
N ALA A 437 12.88 -40.65 6.59
CA ALA A 437 13.21 -42.00 6.15
C ALA A 437 12.36 -42.43 4.93
N ALA A 438 11.13 -41.95 4.80
CA ALA A 438 10.28 -42.25 3.65
C ALA A 438 10.81 -41.63 2.34
N LEU A 439 11.44 -40.45 2.40
CA LEU A 439 12.03 -39.81 1.22
C LEU A 439 13.20 -40.63 0.63
N LYS A 440 13.84 -41.46 1.46
CA LYS A 440 14.91 -42.39 1.02
C LYS A 440 14.36 -43.68 0.39
N ASN A 441 13.05 -43.90 0.43
CA ASN A 441 12.44 -45.09 -0.16
C ASN A 441 12.38 -44.97 -1.69
N THR A 442 12.91 -45.96 -2.39
CA THR A 442 12.94 -46.01 -3.87
C THR A 442 11.56 -45.83 -4.48
N ARG A 443 10.51 -46.40 -3.89
CA ARG A 443 9.14 -46.29 -4.42
C ARG A 443 8.57 -44.87 -4.28
N VAL A 444 8.98 -44.14 -3.25
CA VAL A 444 8.60 -42.72 -3.08
C VAL A 444 9.30 -41.88 -4.13
N GLN A 445 10.60 -42.14 -4.38
CA GLN A 445 11.37 -41.46 -5.41
C GLN A 445 10.82 -41.70 -6.82
N GLU A 446 10.55 -42.96 -7.18
CA GLU A 446 9.94 -43.32 -8.48
C GLU A 446 8.59 -42.63 -8.68
N ARG A 447 7.79 -42.48 -7.62
CA ARG A 447 6.52 -41.76 -7.68
C ARG A 447 6.71 -40.25 -7.83
N LEU A 448 7.67 -39.64 -7.14
CA LEU A 448 8.01 -38.22 -7.31
C LEU A 448 8.52 -37.95 -8.74
N GLU A 449 9.30 -38.88 -9.31
CA GLU A 449 9.76 -38.80 -10.70
C GLU A 449 8.59 -38.89 -11.68
N ALA A 450 7.65 -39.82 -11.45
CA ALA A 450 6.43 -39.91 -12.27
C ALA A 450 5.56 -38.64 -12.19
N VAL A 451 5.45 -38.02 -11.01
CA VAL A 451 4.76 -36.72 -10.83
C VAL A 451 5.42 -35.64 -11.70
N LEU A 452 6.75 -35.57 -11.74
CA LEU A 452 7.48 -34.62 -12.56
C LEU A 452 7.42 -34.91 -14.06
N GLU A 453 7.40 -36.19 -14.45
CA GLU A 453 7.23 -36.57 -15.85
C GLU A 453 5.84 -36.15 -16.36
N ALA A 454 4.81 -36.31 -15.53
CA ALA A 454 3.45 -35.89 -15.85
C ALA A 454 3.32 -34.35 -15.85
N MET A 455 3.90 -33.68 -14.86
CA MET A 455 3.84 -32.23 -14.68
C MET A 455 5.23 -31.65 -14.39
N PRO A 456 6.03 -31.32 -15.43
CA PRO A 456 7.39 -30.79 -15.25
C PRO A 456 7.45 -29.45 -14.51
N ASN A 457 6.32 -28.75 -14.40
CA ASN A 457 6.17 -27.51 -13.66
C ASN A 457 5.81 -27.71 -12.18
N HIS A 458 5.72 -28.96 -11.67
CA HIS A 458 5.52 -29.26 -10.24
C HIS A 458 6.81 -29.03 -9.45
N ILE A 459 7.00 -27.81 -8.95
CA ILE A 459 8.27 -27.40 -8.36
C ILE A 459 8.50 -28.01 -6.96
N SER A 460 7.44 -28.31 -6.21
CA SER A 460 7.59 -29.02 -4.92
C SER A 460 8.19 -30.42 -5.13
N ALA A 461 7.68 -31.19 -6.10
CA ALA A 461 8.23 -32.53 -6.41
C ALA A 461 9.68 -32.47 -6.87
N LYS A 462 10.03 -31.47 -7.68
CA LYS A 462 11.41 -31.21 -8.12
C LYS A 462 12.33 -30.95 -6.93
N LEU A 463 11.95 -30.02 -6.05
CA LEU A 463 12.78 -29.66 -4.91
C LEU A 463 12.93 -30.78 -3.89
N LEU A 464 11.89 -31.61 -3.71
CA LEU A 464 12.00 -32.81 -2.88
C LEU A 464 13.00 -33.82 -3.46
N LEU A 465 13.00 -34.02 -4.79
CA LEU A 465 13.98 -34.89 -5.44
C LEU A 465 15.40 -34.32 -5.39
N ASP A 466 15.56 -33.01 -5.60
CA ASP A 466 16.85 -32.33 -5.48
C ASP A 466 17.37 -32.45 -4.03
N HIS A 467 16.50 -32.32 -3.04
CA HIS A 467 16.83 -32.54 -1.62
C HIS A 467 17.29 -33.97 -1.34
N ILE A 468 16.57 -34.97 -1.86
CA ILE A 468 16.91 -36.39 -1.72
C ILE A 468 18.28 -36.70 -2.34
N ARG A 469 18.59 -36.09 -3.48
CA ARG A 469 19.83 -36.30 -4.23
C ARG A 469 21.02 -35.56 -3.61
N GLY A 470 20.77 -34.61 -2.71
CA GLY A 470 21.81 -33.73 -2.14
C GLY A 470 22.20 -32.59 -3.09
N ASP A 471 21.36 -32.31 -4.09
CA ASP A 471 21.53 -31.23 -5.07
C ASP A 471 20.72 -29.97 -4.70
N ALA A 472 19.99 -30.02 -3.58
CA ALA A 472 19.19 -28.89 -3.11
C ALA A 472 20.08 -27.68 -2.78
N PRO A 473 19.63 -26.45 -3.09
CA PRO A 473 20.36 -25.24 -2.75
C PRO A 473 20.45 -25.06 -1.25
N GLU A 474 21.65 -24.71 -0.77
CA GLU A 474 21.92 -24.40 0.64
C GLU A 474 21.74 -22.91 0.97
N ARG A 475 21.65 -22.07 -0.07
CA ARG A 475 21.56 -20.62 0.03
C ARG A 475 20.27 -20.10 -0.61
N LEU A 476 19.76 -19.02 -0.03
CA LEU A 476 18.64 -18.24 -0.53
C LEU A 476 18.97 -17.64 -1.90
N SER A 477 17.93 -17.46 -2.70
CA SER A 477 17.93 -16.68 -3.93
C SER A 477 18.30 -15.22 -3.65
N VAL A 478 18.57 -14.46 -4.71
CA VAL A 478 18.86 -13.03 -4.61
C VAL A 478 17.63 -12.29 -4.07
N GLY A 479 16.45 -12.61 -4.59
CA GLY A 479 15.19 -12.04 -4.11
C GLY A 479 14.85 -12.45 -2.67
N GLY A 480 15.11 -13.70 -2.31
CA GLY A 480 14.90 -14.23 -0.95
C GLY A 480 15.82 -13.60 0.07
N SER A 481 17.11 -13.51 -0.23
CA SER A 481 18.12 -12.88 0.62
C SER A 481 17.76 -11.43 0.91
N PHE A 482 17.38 -10.69 -0.14
CA PHE A 482 16.90 -9.33 0.01
C PHE A 482 15.68 -9.30 0.96
N HIS A 483 14.64 -10.09 0.64
CA HIS A 483 13.35 -10.02 1.33
C HIS A 483 13.46 -10.39 2.81
N GLU A 484 14.24 -11.41 3.16
CA GLU A 484 14.42 -11.85 4.54
C GLU A 484 15.19 -10.81 5.36
N ILE A 485 16.25 -10.20 4.81
CA ILE A 485 16.99 -9.14 5.51
C ILE A 485 16.10 -7.91 5.74
N ASP A 486 15.35 -7.51 4.72
CA ASP A 486 14.54 -6.30 4.78
C ASP A 486 13.30 -6.49 5.66
N SER A 487 12.63 -7.64 5.57
CA SER A 487 11.47 -7.95 6.42
C SER A 487 11.85 -7.97 7.91
N ARG A 488 12.96 -8.63 8.26
CA ARG A 488 13.45 -8.72 9.66
C ARG A 488 13.94 -7.37 10.20
N SER A 489 14.52 -6.51 9.35
CA SER A 489 15.07 -5.21 9.76
C SER A 489 14.08 -4.03 9.66
N SER A 490 12.98 -4.19 8.92
CA SER A 490 12.00 -3.13 8.59
C SER A 490 11.51 -2.29 9.78
N ALA A 491 11.13 -2.94 10.88
CA ALA A 491 10.61 -2.28 12.08
C ALA A 491 11.68 -1.39 12.74
N VAL A 492 12.92 -1.90 12.85
CA VAL A 492 14.06 -1.17 13.40
C VAL A 492 14.44 -0.02 12.48
N PHE A 493 14.51 -0.27 11.18
CA PHE A 493 14.86 0.74 10.17
C PHE A 493 13.88 1.90 10.15
N SER A 494 12.58 1.61 10.27
CA SER A 494 11.52 2.63 10.37
C SER A 494 11.64 3.48 11.64
N ARG A 495 12.13 2.91 12.74
CA ARG A 495 12.42 3.65 13.98
C ARG A 495 13.69 4.48 13.84
N VAL A 496 14.77 3.91 13.30
CA VAL A 496 16.05 4.59 13.06
C VAL A 496 15.87 5.81 12.17
N GLN A 497 15.12 5.70 11.07
CA GLN A 497 14.83 6.82 10.18
C GLN A 497 14.11 7.96 10.91
N ARG A 498 13.07 7.63 11.70
CA ARG A 498 12.37 8.61 12.55
C ARG A 498 13.30 9.24 13.58
N THR A 499 14.17 8.47 14.21
CA THR A 499 15.13 8.96 15.20
C THR A 499 16.17 9.89 14.58
N MET A 500 16.70 9.59 13.40
CA MET A 500 17.66 10.47 12.73
C MET A 500 17.07 11.83 12.37
N MET A 501 15.75 11.89 12.14
CA MET A 501 14.98 13.12 11.92
C MET A 501 14.69 13.85 13.24
N ARG A 502 14.21 13.13 14.27
CA ARG A 502 13.77 13.70 15.55
C ARG A 502 14.90 13.99 16.55
N GLY A 503 16.05 13.34 16.39
CA GLY A 503 17.20 13.42 17.30
C GLY A 503 17.07 12.63 18.62
N LYS A 504 15.95 11.93 18.84
CA LYS A 504 15.73 11.01 19.99
C LYS A 504 14.80 9.86 19.58
N PHE A 505 14.94 8.69 20.20
CA PHE A 505 13.96 7.60 20.09
C PHE A 505 12.71 7.94 20.91
N SER A 506 11.53 7.69 20.34
CA SER A 506 10.30 7.51 21.13
C SER A 506 10.29 6.07 21.63
N GLU A 507 9.95 5.84 22.90
CA GLU A 507 9.89 4.49 23.50
C GLU A 507 11.20 3.71 23.34
N ALA A 508 12.29 4.27 23.88
CA ALA A 508 13.64 3.73 23.68
C ALA A 508 13.79 2.26 24.11
N GLU A 509 13.18 1.85 25.22
CA GLU A 509 13.20 0.46 25.69
C GLU A 509 12.54 -0.50 24.68
N GLU A 510 11.42 -0.08 24.05
CA GLU A 510 10.76 -0.88 23.01
C GLU A 510 11.59 -0.92 21.71
N ALA A 511 12.34 0.15 21.42
CA ALA A 511 13.28 0.19 20.31
C ALA A 511 14.44 -0.78 20.52
N GLU A 512 14.99 -0.85 21.74
CA GLU A 512 16.04 -1.80 22.13
C GLU A 512 15.56 -3.24 22.02
N SER A 513 14.38 -3.55 22.58
CA SER A 513 13.79 -4.89 22.52
C SER A 513 13.57 -5.35 21.07
N ALA A 514 12.96 -4.53 20.22
CA ALA A 514 12.74 -4.93 18.83
C ALA A 514 14.04 -5.02 18.02
N ALA A 515 15.06 -4.26 18.39
CA ALA A 515 16.38 -4.35 17.77
C ALA A 515 17.10 -5.64 18.16
N ALA A 516 16.97 -6.09 19.42
CA ALA A 516 17.46 -7.38 19.86
C ALA A 516 16.79 -8.53 19.10
N ASP A 517 15.46 -8.52 19.02
CA ASP A 517 14.69 -9.55 18.28
C ASP A 517 15.10 -9.58 16.80
N ALA A 518 15.16 -8.41 16.15
CA ALA A 518 15.56 -8.30 14.74
C ALA A 518 17.01 -8.76 14.52
N ARG A 519 17.92 -8.46 15.46
CA ARG A 519 19.32 -8.89 15.38
C ARG A 519 19.43 -10.41 15.46
N GLU A 520 18.78 -11.05 16.43
CA GLU A 520 18.78 -12.51 16.59
C GLU A 520 18.25 -13.18 15.31
N GLU A 521 17.10 -12.71 14.81
CA GLU A 521 16.54 -13.20 13.55
C GLU A 521 17.50 -12.98 12.36
N LEU A 522 18.18 -11.83 12.26
CA LEU A 522 19.14 -11.60 11.18
C LEU A 522 20.37 -12.51 11.28
N GLU A 523 20.87 -12.78 12.48
CA GLU A 523 22.02 -13.67 12.71
C GLU A 523 21.72 -15.13 12.29
N GLU A 524 20.46 -15.58 12.34
CA GLU A 524 20.04 -16.89 11.82
C GLU A 524 20.17 -17.05 10.29
N LEU A 525 20.29 -15.93 9.56
CA LEU A 525 20.48 -15.92 8.11
C LEU A 525 21.95 -16.09 7.70
N ASP A 526 22.88 -16.05 8.66
CA ASP A 526 24.30 -16.22 8.38
C ASP A 526 24.58 -17.58 7.72
N GLY A 527 25.40 -17.56 6.67
CA GLY A 527 25.68 -18.73 5.82
C GLY A 527 24.53 -19.20 4.91
N LYS A 528 23.30 -18.71 5.11
CA LYS A 528 22.13 -19.05 4.28
C LYS A 528 21.86 -18.03 3.17
N ILE A 529 22.33 -16.80 3.29
CA ILE A 529 22.08 -15.76 2.27
C ILE A 529 22.97 -15.93 1.03
N HIS A 530 22.52 -15.32 -0.07
CA HIS A 530 23.33 -15.18 -1.27
C HIS A 530 24.54 -14.27 -1.00
N GLU A 531 25.71 -14.62 -1.56
CA GLU A 531 27.00 -13.96 -1.30
C GLU A 531 26.98 -12.43 -1.50
N LYS A 532 26.26 -11.95 -2.53
CA LYS A 532 26.08 -10.52 -2.81
C LYS A 532 25.44 -9.74 -1.66
N PHE A 533 24.73 -10.41 -0.74
CA PHE A 533 23.99 -9.78 0.36
C PHE A 533 24.72 -9.86 1.71
N GLU A 534 25.91 -10.46 1.79
CA GLU A 534 26.68 -10.58 3.04
C GLU A 534 26.94 -9.19 3.66
N ASP A 535 27.46 -8.25 2.85
CA ASP A 535 27.67 -6.86 3.27
C ASP A 535 26.37 -6.18 3.74
N TYR A 536 25.23 -6.50 3.13
CA TYR A 536 23.95 -5.92 3.47
C TYR A 536 23.41 -6.48 4.79
N LEU A 537 23.54 -7.79 5.01
CA LEU A 537 23.19 -8.45 6.26
C LEU A 537 24.03 -7.90 7.42
N GLU A 538 25.35 -7.83 7.24
CA GLU A 538 26.26 -7.28 8.26
C GLU A 538 25.90 -5.84 8.63
N ALA A 539 25.61 -4.99 7.63
CA ALA A 539 25.21 -3.61 7.86
C ALA A 539 23.85 -3.50 8.58
N ALA A 540 22.90 -4.39 8.28
CA ALA A 540 21.61 -4.44 8.97
C ALA A 540 21.77 -4.87 10.44
N ILE A 541 22.59 -5.89 10.70
CA ILE A 541 22.93 -6.36 12.05
C ILE A 541 23.63 -5.25 12.84
N ASP A 542 24.60 -4.53 12.26
CA ASP A 542 25.31 -3.42 12.92
C ASP A 542 24.36 -2.28 13.32
N ILE A 543 23.36 -1.96 12.49
CA ILE A 543 22.32 -0.99 12.86
C ILE A 543 21.49 -1.52 14.04
N CYS A 544 21.07 -2.78 14.01
CA CYS A 544 20.28 -3.36 15.10
C CYS A 544 21.07 -3.36 16.42
N LYS A 545 22.35 -3.79 16.40
CA LYS A 545 23.26 -3.73 17.55
C LYS A 545 23.38 -2.32 18.13
N ALA A 546 23.59 -1.32 17.27
CA ALA A 546 23.71 0.06 17.71
C ALA A 546 22.44 0.58 18.41
N VAL A 547 21.25 0.17 17.94
CA VAL A 547 19.98 0.52 18.57
C VAL A 547 19.79 -0.24 19.88
N GLU A 548 19.96 -1.56 19.87
CA GLU A 548 19.84 -2.44 21.05
C GLU A 548 20.69 -1.98 22.23
N GLU A 549 21.93 -1.56 21.98
CA GLU A 549 22.86 -1.20 23.06
C GLU A 549 22.67 0.24 23.58
N ASN A 550 22.10 1.14 22.77
CA ASN A 550 22.23 2.57 23.03
C ASN A 550 20.94 3.40 22.89
N ALA A 551 19.79 2.86 22.48
CA ALA A 551 18.61 3.70 22.21
C ALA A 551 18.19 4.56 23.42
N SER A 552 18.33 4.01 24.63
CA SER A 552 17.98 4.66 25.90
C SER A 552 19.07 5.61 26.42
N SER A 553 20.34 5.40 26.05
CA SER A 553 21.50 6.05 26.67
C SER A 553 22.32 6.94 25.73
N GLY A 554 22.25 6.70 24.42
CA GLY A 554 23.21 7.21 23.44
C GLY A 554 22.95 8.63 22.93
N GLY A 555 21.77 9.20 23.18
CA GLY A 555 21.46 10.61 22.88
C GLY A 555 21.89 11.08 21.48
N LYS A 556 22.63 12.20 21.41
CA LYS A 556 23.10 12.77 20.13
C LYS A 556 24.18 11.93 19.46
N ASP A 557 25.06 11.29 20.24
CA ASP A 557 26.19 10.52 19.72
C ASP A 557 25.69 9.28 18.97
N LEU A 558 24.64 8.64 19.50
CA LEU A 558 23.94 7.56 18.78
C LEU A 558 23.31 8.04 17.48
N VAL A 559 22.68 9.22 17.45
CA VAL A 559 22.06 9.76 16.22
C VAL A 559 23.11 9.98 15.13
N GLU A 560 24.29 10.51 15.47
CA GLU A 560 25.39 10.70 14.52
C GLU A 560 25.96 9.36 14.04
N SER A 561 26.13 8.43 14.98
CA SER A 561 26.53 7.04 14.74
C SER A 561 25.57 6.29 13.80
N LEU A 562 24.26 6.47 13.97
CA LEU A 562 23.21 5.91 13.12
C LEU A 562 23.19 6.56 11.73
N LYS A 563 23.40 7.88 11.62
CA LYS A 563 23.50 8.57 10.31
C LYS A 563 24.63 8.00 9.46
N SER A 564 25.79 7.73 10.08
CA SER A 564 26.93 7.11 9.40
C SER A 564 26.60 5.69 8.90
N ARG A 565 26.03 4.85 9.77
CA ARG A 565 25.60 3.47 9.40
C ARG A 565 24.53 3.48 8.33
N TRP A 566 23.57 4.39 8.43
CA TRP A 566 22.50 4.55 7.44
C TRP A 566 23.04 4.97 6.07
N SER A 567 24.04 5.85 6.03
CA SER A 567 24.72 6.21 4.79
C SER A 567 25.43 4.99 4.18
N LYS A 568 26.11 4.18 5.00
CA LYS A 568 26.77 2.94 4.58
C LYS A 568 25.76 1.95 3.97
N ILE A 569 24.67 1.64 4.68
CA ILE A 569 23.67 0.68 4.20
C ILE A 569 22.97 1.16 2.93
N ASN A 570 22.72 2.46 2.78
CA ASN A 570 22.15 3.01 1.54
C ASN A 570 23.12 2.93 0.36
N SER A 571 24.42 3.09 0.60
CA SER A 571 25.44 2.87 -0.43
C SER A 571 25.46 1.41 -0.91
N ILE A 572 25.35 0.46 0.01
CA ILE A 572 25.25 -0.98 -0.30
C ILE A 572 23.97 -1.26 -1.09
N ARG A 573 22.81 -0.79 -0.61
CA ARG A 573 21.51 -0.91 -1.31
C ARG A 573 21.56 -0.32 -2.72
N LYS A 574 22.23 0.82 -2.91
CA LYS A 574 22.42 1.43 -4.22
C LYS A 574 23.23 0.52 -5.15
N LYS A 575 24.35 -0.03 -4.67
CA LYS A 575 25.16 -0.98 -5.47
C LYS A 575 24.36 -2.23 -5.86
N LEU A 576 23.60 -2.79 -4.92
CA LEU A 576 22.73 -3.93 -5.18
C LEU A 576 21.65 -3.61 -6.22
N ARG A 577 21.03 -2.42 -6.14
CA ARG A 577 20.03 -1.99 -7.12
C ARG A 577 20.61 -1.78 -8.52
N ASP A 578 21.85 -1.29 -8.60
CA ASP A 578 22.51 -1.01 -9.87
C ASP A 578 23.11 -2.29 -10.50
N ASP A 579 23.11 -3.42 -9.79
CA ASP A 579 23.48 -4.75 -10.31
C ASP A 579 22.33 -5.31 -11.18
N PRO A 580 22.56 -5.62 -12.47
CA PRO A 580 21.51 -6.07 -13.38
C PRO A 580 20.81 -7.36 -12.96
N GLU A 581 21.54 -8.33 -12.40
CA GLU A 581 20.97 -9.61 -11.97
C GLU A 581 20.06 -9.42 -10.75
N VAL A 582 20.52 -8.60 -9.79
CA VAL A 582 19.72 -8.24 -8.62
C VAL A 582 18.51 -7.41 -9.01
N PHE A 583 18.68 -6.47 -9.94
CA PHE A 583 17.60 -5.63 -10.42
C PHE A 583 16.51 -6.44 -11.14
N GLU A 584 16.88 -7.37 -12.02
CA GLU A 584 15.92 -8.24 -12.71
C GLU A 584 15.15 -9.12 -11.72
N GLU A 585 15.82 -9.82 -10.81
CA GLU A 585 15.16 -10.74 -9.88
C GLU A 585 14.27 -10.01 -8.85
N LEU A 586 14.65 -8.81 -8.42
CA LEU A 586 13.84 -8.01 -7.49
C LEU A 586 12.63 -7.35 -8.16
N ARG A 587 12.70 -7.02 -9.45
CA ARG A 587 11.55 -6.48 -10.19
C ARG A 587 10.49 -7.54 -10.46
N GLY A 588 10.90 -8.80 -10.47
CA GLY A 588 10.14 -9.88 -11.07
C GLY A 588 10.43 -9.94 -12.55
#